data_AF-A0A3D0RNV9-F1
#
_entry.id   AF-A0A3D0RNV9-F1
#
_cell.length_a   1.000
_cell.length_b   1.000
_cell.length_c   1.000
_cell.angle_alpha   90.00
_cell.angle_beta   90.00
_cell.angle_gamma   90.00
#
_symmetry.space_group_name_H-M   'P 1'
#
loop_
_entity.id
_entity.type
_entity.pdbx_description
1 polymer ?
#
loop_
_entity_poly.entity_id
_entity_poly.type
_entity_poly.pdbx_seq_one_letter_code
_entity_poly.pdbx_strand_id
1 'polypeptide(L)'
;MENNKIFISHSSKDIKIVEAFVKHILRLGLDISANRIFCTSMEGHGVKSGEYIPDRLKAEINKSCIAFLLISKNYKKSEVCLNEVGAAWVSLEKTNVIPILLPDVDFKELGFLDLNRLGLKIFEKRDLIKLIQDNKEALNASFNLELVNNQVEEFLKEIPNGEPTESESQDEPEEVSEWNACFQKHLIPFDNIIRKAIPAHNDGVHQIEDRKVQTKILKDLSESDFLRTLWYKQAEGDFYVERLRQLPSGNWLVSEFNWEINISSMWVCKSTEMQYEFILVHSDALPPIKINSDIGGEDYNVGVLTDGTVVSENERLNGYAIINGETIDVHEHGVEPRVRDSEPHWIFFVSDYHKAGFNADEAIDFCEKLDNGEIEVNSENIMKFLRSLRNHPTIIRWR
;
A
#
# COMPACT_ATOMS: atom_id res chain seq x y z
N MET A 1 18.61 -31.04 11.78
CA MET A 1 19.05 -30.04 12.76
C MET A 1 17.82 -29.26 13.15
N GLU A 2 17.57 -29.06 14.43
CA GLU A 2 16.35 -28.34 14.87
C GLU A 2 16.50 -26.86 14.52
N ASN A 3 15.63 -26.36 13.63
CA ASN A 3 15.57 -24.93 13.29
C ASN A 3 15.02 -24.19 14.50
N ASN A 4 15.91 -23.55 15.27
CA ASN A 4 15.56 -22.94 16.56
C ASN A 4 16.29 -21.60 16.80
N LYS A 5 16.87 -21.02 15.75
CA LYS A 5 17.46 -19.67 15.81
C LYS A 5 16.42 -18.58 15.55
N ILE A 6 16.73 -17.39 16.02
CA ILE A 6 16.01 -16.14 15.79
C ILE A 6 16.92 -15.27 14.94
N PHE A 7 16.48 -14.98 13.72
CA PHE A 7 17.19 -14.09 12.82
C PHE A 7 16.70 -12.65 13.03
N ILE A 8 17.62 -11.69 13.12
CA ILE A 8 17.29 -10.26 13.28
C ILE A 8 17.98 -9.48 12.17
N SER A 9 17.19 -8.99 11.23
CA SER A 9 17.62 -8.07 10.18
C SER A 9 17.28 -6.64 10.57
N HIS A 10 18.25 -5.74 10.43
CA HIS A 10 18.10 -4.31 10.71
C HIS A 10 19.17 -3.50 9.97
N SER A 11 19.02 -2.17 9.91
CA SER A 11 20.10 -1.31 9.45
C SER A 11 21.16 -1.15 10.55
N SER A 12 22.44 -1.17 10.20
CA SER A 12 23.54 -0.92 11.15
C SER A 12 23.44 0.46 11.84
N LYS A 13 22.74 1.42 11.23
CA LYS A 13 22.46 2.74 11.81
C LYS A 13 21.48 2.70 12.97
N ASP A 14 20.72 1.61 13.11
CA ASP A 14 19.70 1.44 14.14
C ASP A 14 20.17 0.52 15.27
N ILE A 15 21.47 0.19 15.33
CA ILE A 15 22.04 -0.79 16.26
C ILE A 15 21.65 -0.54 17.73
N LYS A 16 21.55 0.73 18.16
CA LYS A 16 21.20 1.07 19.55
C LYS A 16 19.84 0.54 19.98
N ILE A 17 18.80 0.73 19.15
CA ILE A 17 17.45 0.26 19.48
C ILE A 17 17.37 -1.27 19.34
N VAL A 18 18.14 -1.86 18.43
CA VAL A 18 18.22 -3.32 18.25
C VAL A 18 18.92 -4.00 19.43
N GLU A 19 20.00 -3.42 19.93
CA GLU A 19 20.70 -3.90 21.13
C GLU A 19 19.78 -3.87 22.36
N ALA A 20 19.04 -2.77 22.55
CA ALA A 20 18.06 -2.66 23.62
C ALA A 20 16.95 -3.73 23.48
N PHE A 21 16.44 -3.96 22.26
CA PHE A 21 15.43 -4.98 22.01
C PHE A 21 15.95 -6.39 22.32
N VAL A 22 17.15 -6.73 21.85
CA VAL A 22 17.78 -8.03 22.13
C VAL A 22 18.03 -8.22 23.62
N LYS A 23 18.55 -7.19 24.30
CA LYS A 23 18.85 -7.22 25.74
C LYS A 23 17.59 -7.40 26.57
N HIS A 24 16.63 -6.48 26.45
CA HIS A 24 15.47 -6.44 27.33
C HIS A 24 14.41 -7.46 26.96
N ILE A 25 14.05 -7.54 25.68
CA ILE A 25 12.92 -8.38 25.26
C ILE A 25 13.37 -9.84 25.13
N LEU A 26 14.36 -10.12 24.27
CA LEU A 26 14.73 -11.49 23.96
C LEU A 26 15.50 -12.15 25.10
N ARG A 27 16.53 -11.50 25.63
CA ARG A 27 17.43 -12.11 26.61
C ARG A 27 16.90 -12.03 28.03
N LEU A 28 16.57 -10.84 28.53
CA LEU A 28 16.16 -10.69 29.93
C LEU A 28 14.68 -11.04 30.15
N GLY A 29 13.80 -10.65 29.22
CA GLY A 29 12.36 -10.89 29.33
C GLY A 29 12.00 -12.35 29.03
N LEU A 30 12.41 -12.84 27.85
CA LEU A 30 12.04 -14.17 27.36
C LEU A 30 13.05 -15.27 27.69
N ASP A 31 14.15 -14.95 28.39
CA ASP A 31 15.23 -15.87 28.74
C ASP A 31 15.80 -16.65 27.53
N ILE A 32 15.94 -15.96 26.39
CA ILE A 32 16.48 -16.56 25.17
C ILE A 32 18.00 -16.54 25.22
N SER A 33 18.59 -17.73 25.16
CA SER A 33 20.04 -17.88 25.09
C SER A 33 20.63 -17.18 23.86
N ALA A 34 21.76 -16.48 24.05
CA ALA A 34 22.42 -15.70 23.01
C ALA A 34 22.80 -16.55 21.78
N ASN A 35 23.09 -17.84 21.95
CA ASN A 35 23.41 -18.74 20.84
C ASN A 35 22.23 -19.01 19.87
N ARG A 36 20.99 -18.71 20.28
CA ARG A 36 19.80 -18.76 19.44
C ARG A 36 19.63 -17.48 18.63
N ILE A 37 20.25 -16.37 19.00
CA ILE A 37 20.02 -15.07 18.36
C ILE A 37 21.13 -14.82 17.34
N PHE A 38 20.74 -14.57 16.09
CA PHE A 38 21.64 -14.12 15.04
C PHE A 38 21.21 -12.73 14.57
N CYS A 39 22.08 -11.73 14.75
CA CYS A 39 21.82 -10.35 14.39
C CYS A 39 22.90 -9.85 13.43
N THR A 40 22.50 -9.27 12.30
CA THR A 40 23.37 -9.06 11.14
C THR A 40 24.46 -7.99 11.32
N SER A 41 24.31 -7.08 12.29
CA SER A 41 25.24 -5.97 12.52
C SER A 41 25.93 -5.94 13.89
N MET A 42 25.56 -6.84 14.82
CA MET A 42 26.24 -6.97 16.11
C MET A 42 27.63 -7.59 15.85
N GLU A 43 28.70 -6.80 16.03
CA GLU A 43 30.08 -7.25 15.90
C GLU A 43 30.35 -8.55 16.70
N GLY A 44 31.03 -9.51 16.07
CA GLY A 44 31.79 -10.52 16.82
C GLY A 44 31.44 -12.00 16.66
N HIS A 45 30.56 -12.41 15.74
CA HIS A 45 30.36 -13.84 15.47
C HIS A 45 31.16 -14.34 14.26
N GLY A 46 32.48 -14.19 14.27
CA GLY A 46 33.40 -15.08 13.55
C GLY A 46 33.22 -15.20 12.03
N VAL A 47 33.12 -14.09 11.30
CA VAL A 47 33.30 -14.13 9.83
C VAL A 47 34.77 -14.44 9.57
N LYS A 48 35.06 -15.59 8.95
CA LYS A 48 36.43 -15.88 8.49
C LYS A 48 36.73 -14.98 7.28
N SER A 49 37.94 -14.43 7.21
CA SER A 49 38.40 -13.71 6.02
C SER A 49 38.22 -14.61 4.78
N GLY A 50 37.48 -14.11 3.78
CA GLY A 50 37.16 -14.85 2.56
C GLY A 50 35.82 -15.61 2.56
N GLU A 51 35.04 -15.58 3.64
CA GLU A 51 33.68 -16.14 3.67
C GLU A 51 32.70 -15.27 2.87
N TYR A 52 31.92 -15.88 1.97
CA TYR A 52 30.90 -15.18 1.18
C TYR A 52 29.68 -14.90 2.07
N ILE A 53 29.47 -13.62 2.41
CA ILE A 53 28.44 -13.16 3.36
C ILE A 53 27.03 -13.66 3.00
N PRO A 54 26.59 -13.65 1.71
CA PRO A 54 25.26 -14.16 1.35
C PRO A 54 25.04 -15.64 1.69
N ASP A 55 26.04 -16.50 1.50
CA ASP A 55 25.92 -17.93 1.80
C ASP A 55 25.78 -18.18 3.30
N ARG A 56 26.51 -17.41 4.10
CA ARG A 56 26.41 -17.45 5.54
C ARG A 56 25.06 -16.94 6.04
N LEU A 57 24.58 -15.81 5.51
CA LEU A 57 23.24 -15.28 5.84
C LEU A 57 22.17 -16.31 5.51
N LYS A 58 22.22 -16.92 4.32
CA LYS A 58 21.32 -18.01 3.92
C LYS A 58 21.40 -19.20 4.89
N ALA A 59 22.61 -19.61 5.29
CA ALA A 59 22.78 -20.71 6.23
C ALA A 59 22.22 -20.41 7.63
N GLU A 60 22.31 -19.16 8.10
CA GLU A 60 21.77 -18.75 9.39
C GLU A 60 20.25 -18.56 9.37
N ILE A 61 19.70 -18.01 8.28
CA ILE A 61 18.25 -17.95 8.05
C ILE A 61 17.66 -19.36 8.00
N ASN A 62 18.29 -20.30 7.29
CA ASN A 62 17.81 -21.69 7.21
C ASN A 62 17.81 -22.45 8.55
N LYS A 63 18.60 -22.00 9.55
CA LYS A 63 18.62 -22.54 10.91
C LYS A 63 17.60 -21.87 11.84
N SER A 64 16.93 -20.83 11.35
CA SER A 64 16.02 -20.01 12.15
C SER A 64 14.61 -20.56 12.12
N CYS A 65 13.91 -20.46 13.25
CA CYS A 65 12.47 -20.72 13.35
C CYS A 65 11.64 -19.46 13.08
N ILE A 66 12.20 -18.28 13.33
CA ILE A 66 11.55 -16.97 13.18
C ILE A 66 12.57 -15.90 12.78
N ALA A 67 12.12 -14.93 11.99
CA ALA A 67 12.89 -13.76 11.59
C ALA A 67 12.17 -12.46 11.98
N PHE A 68 12.88 -11.55 12.64
CA PHE A 68 12.46 -10.19 12.93
C PHE A 68 13.12 -9.22 11.96
N LEU A 69 12.30 -8.43 11.26
CA LEU A 69 12.75 -7.38 10.36
C LEU A 69 12.48 -6.04 11.03
N LEU A 70 13.51 -5.36 11.53
CA LEU A 70 13.35 -4.07 12.22
C LEU A 70 13.44 -2.94 11.19
N ILE A 71 12.27 -2.45 10.79
CA ILE A 71 12.09 -1.53 9.65
C ILE A 71 12.13 -0.08 10.14
N SER A 72 13.16 0.64 9.68
CA SER A 72 13.31 2.09 9.79
C SER A 72 13.45 2.73 8.40
N LYS A 73 13.54 4.06 8.33
CA LYS A 73 13.89 4.76 7.08
C LYS A 73 15.30 4.38 6.62
N ASN A 74 16.20 4.05 7.55
CA ASN A 74 17.54 3.55 7.24
C ASN A 74 17.50 2.13 6.66
N TYR A 75 16.59 1.29 7.14
CA TYR A 75 16.37 -0.07 6.64
C TYR A 75 15.92 -0.05 5.18
N LYS A 76 14.92 0.78 4.87
CA LYS A 76 14.37 0.91 3.50
C LYS A 76 15.38 1.44 2.48
N LYS A 77 16.38 2.20 2.92
CA LYS A 77 17.45 2.76 2.07
C LYS A 77 18.65 1.81 1.92
N SER A 78 18.65 0.65 2.57
CA SER A 78 19.78 -0.29 2.60
C SER A 78 19.52 -1.45 1.65
N GLU A 79 20.24 -1.49 0.52
CA GLU A 79 20.16 -2.58 -0.46
C GLU A 79 20.44 -3.96 0.18
N VAL A 80 21.37 -4.01 1.15
CA VAL A 80 21.69 -5.22 1.90
C VAL A 80 20.49 -5.70 2.72
N CYS A 81 19.80 -4.79 3.42
CA CYS A 81 18.61 -5.13 4.21
C CYS A 81 17.48 -5.63 3.32
N LEU A 82 17.25 -4.99 2.17
CA LEU A 82 16.21 -5.41 1.21
C LEU A 82 16.50 -6.82 0.64
N ASN A 83 17.77 -7.13 0.36
CA ASN A 83 18.18 -8.47 -0.05
C ASN A 83 17.98 -9.52 1.06
N GLU A 84 18.21 -9.16 2.33
CA GLU A 84 17.95 -10.03 3.49
C GLU A 84 16.45 -10.35 3.67
N VAL A 85 15.56 -9.37 3.45
CA VAL A 85 14.10 -9.60 3.47
C VAL A 85 13.69 -10.65 2.43
N GLY A 86 14.15 -10.50 1.19
CA GLY A 86 13.87 -11.45 0.12
C GLY A 86 14.36 -12.86 0.45
N ALA A 87 15.57 -12.98 1.01
CA ALA A 87 16.13 -14.25 1.43
C ALA A 87 15.33 -14.91 2.57
N ALA A 88 14.87 -14.12 3.55
CA ALA A 88 14.05 -14.61 4.65
C ALA A 88 12.69 -15.14 4.19
N TRP A 89 12.00 -14.42 3.27
CA TRP A 89 10.71 -14.84 2.73
C TRP A 89 10.75 -16.12 1.90
N VAL A 90 11.86 -16.39 1.20
CA VAL A 90 12.02 -17.62 0.43
C VAL A 90 12.40 -18.81 1.32
N SER A 91 13.04 -18.55 2.46
CA SER A 91 13.66 -19.57 3.30
C SER A 91 12.82 -19.97 4.52
N LEU A 92 11.89 -19.13 4.96
CA LEU A 92 11.03 -19.36 6.12
C LEU A 92 9.55 -19.33 5.72
N GLU A 93 8.71 -19.98 6.54
CA GLU A 93 7.26 -19.82 6.44
C GLU A 93 6.87 -18.34 6.55
N LYS A 94 5.93 -17.89 5.71
CA LYS A 94 5.54 -16.48 5.63
C LYS A 94 5.10 -15.92 6.99
N THR A 95 4.43 -16.74 7.81
CA THR A 95 3.98 -16.40 9.17
C THR A 95 5.11 -16.19 10.16
N ASN A 96 6.32 -16.68 9.86
CA ASN A 96 7.47 -16.64 10.75
C ASN A 96 8.46 -15.52 10.37
N VAL A 97 8.08 -14.66 9.43
CA VAL A 97 8.84 -13.45 9.09
C VAL A 97 8.03 -12.23 9.51
N ILE A 98 8.46 -11.61 10.61
CA ILE A 98 7.67 -10.59 11.31
C ILE A 98 8.31 -9.21 11.11
N PRO A 99 7.63 -8.27 10.41
CA PRO A 99 8.06 -6.88 10.34
C PRO A 99 7.75 -6.14 11.65
N ILE A 100 8.74 -5.41 12.17
CA ILE A 100 8.66 -4.61 13.39
C ILE A 100 9.08 -3.18 13.03
N LEU A 101 8.21 -2.19 13.25
CA LEU A 101 8.45 -0.80 12.86
C LEU A 101 9.23 -0.07 13.95
N LEU A 102 10.27 0.64 13.54
CA LEU A 102 10.99 1.59 14.37
C LEU A 102 10.29 2.97 14.35
N PRO A 103 10.55 3.86 15.33
CA PRO A 103 9.79 5.11 15.51
C PRO A 103 9.74 6.07 14.31
N ASP A 104 10.67 5.93 13.37
CA ASP A 104 10.82 6.83 12.23
C ASP A 104 10.03 6.40 10.98
N VAL A 105 9.29 5.29 11.04
CA VAL A 105 8.49 4.72 9.95
C VAL A 105 7.07 4.44 10.41
N ASP A 106 6.08 4.87 9.64
CA ASP A 106 4.69 4.46 9.83
C ASP A 106 4.28 3.33 8.88
N PHE A 107 3.19 2.63 9.20
CA PHE A 107 2.65 1.51 8.40
C PHE A 107 2.43 1.86 6.94
N LYS A 108 1.91 3.07 6.69
CA LYS A 108 1.66 3.60 5.35
C LYS A 108 2.94 3.70 4.50
N GLU A 109 4.10 3.76 5.14
CA GLU A 109 5.39 3.85 4.47
C GLU A 109 5.99 2.47 4.16
N LEU A 110 5.38 1.35 4.55
CA LEU A 110 5.98 0.02 4.34
C LEU A 110 5.98 -0.42 2.86
N GLY A 111 5.02 0.01 2.05
CA GLY A 111 4.91 -0.38 0.64
C GLY A 111 4.84 -1.90 0.46
N PHE A 112 5.63 -2.48 -0.46
CA PHE A 112 5.68 -3.94 -0.69
C PHE A 112 6.15 -4.77 0.52
N LEU A 113 6.75 -4.15 1.54
CA LEU A 113 7.06 -4.84 2.80
C LEU A 113 5.78 -5.12 3.63
N ASP A 114 4.66 -4.48 3.29
CA ASP A 114 3.33 -4.68 3.85
C ASP A 114 2.46 -5.59 2.97
N LEU A 115 2.77 -6.88 2.99
CA LEU A 115 1.96 -7.92 2.36
C LEU A 115 0.76 -8.30 3.25
N ASN A 116 -0.03 -7.33 3.69
CA ASN A 116 -1.19 -7.51 4.60
C ASN A 116 -0.81 -8.17 5.94
N ARG A 117 0.33 -7.79 6.53
CA ARG A 117 0.77 -8.35 7.82
C ARG A 117 0.48 -7.34 8.93
N LEU A 118 0.08 -7.84 10.09
CA LEU A 118 0.03 -7.05 11.32
C LEU A 118 1.47 -6.64 11.67
N GLY A 119 1.93 -5.50 11.14
CA GLY A 119 3.19 -4.93 11.58
C GLY A 119 3.02 -4.45 13.03
N LEU A 120 4.12 -4.41 13.75
CA LEU A 120 4.12 -4.15 15.18
C LEU A 120 5.04 -2.96 15.44
N LYS A 121 4.57 -1.94 16.15
CA LYS A 121 5.40 -0.80 16.53
C LYS A 121 6.26 -1.20 17.72
N ILE A 122 7.59 -1.14 17.57
CA ILE A 122 8.51 -1.55 18.64
C ILE A 122 8.36 -0.67 19.88
N PHE A 123 7.92 0.57 19.70
CA PHE A 123 7.76 1.59 20.75
C PHE A 123 6.38 1.53 21.44
N GLU A 124 5.53 0.56 21.10
CA GLU A 124 4.23 0.35 21.70
C GLU A 124 4.23 -0.89 22.59
N LYS A 125 3.93 -0.71 23.89
CA LYS A 125 3.88 -1.82 24.87
C LYS A 125 2.94 -2.93 24.42
N ARG A 126 1.76 -2.56 23.91
CA ARG A 126 0.73 -3.49 23.46
C ARG A 126 1.24 -4.40 22.34
N ASP A 127 1.94 -3.82 21.37
CA ASP A 127 2.42 -4.53 20.18
C ASP A 127 3.56 -5.49 20.55
N LEU A 128 4.46 -5.09 21.45
CA LEU A 128 5.48 -5.97 22.01
C LEU A 128 4.88 -7.17 22.76
N ILE A 129 3.84 -6.95 23.56
CA ILE A 129 3.16 -8.05 24.27
C ILE A 129 2.44 -8.98 23.28
N LYS A 130 1.80 -8.42 22.25
CA LYS A 130 1.17 -9.21 21.19
C LYS A 130 2.18 -10.06 20.42
N LEU A 131 3.32 -9.48 20.03
CA LEU A 131 4.44 -10.19 19.38
C LEU A 131 4.83 -11.44 20.15
N ILE A 132 5.01 -11.29 21.46
CA ILE A 132 5.44 -12.35 22.37
C ILE A 132 4.38 -13.44 22.49
N GLN A 133 3.12 -13.06 22.65
CA GLN A 133 2.01 -14.00 22.79
C GLN A 133 1.80 -14.82 21.52
N ASP A 134 1.79 -14.17 20.35
CA ASP A 134 1.55 -14.81 19.06
C ASP A 134 2.69 -15.78 18.69
N ASN A 135 3.92 -15.51 19.15
CA ASN A 135 5.11 -16.28 18.78
C ASN A 135 5.74 -17.06 19.95
N LYS A 136 4.97 -17.31 21.03
CA LYS A 136 5.50 -17.92 22.27
C LYS A 136 6.21 -19.26 22.04
N GLU A 137 5.71 -20.10 21.12
CA GLU A 137 6.29 -21.42 20.83
C GLU A 137 7.66 -21.30 20.13
N ALA A 138 7.80 -20.34 19.21
CA ALA A 138 9.06 -20.07 18.53
C ALA A 138 10.09 -19.39 19.45
N LEU A 139 9.60 -18.58 20.41
CA LEU A 139 10.43 -17.81 21.33
C LEU A 139 10.80 -18.62 22.58
N ASN A 140 9.87 -18.76 23.53
CA ASN A 140 10.01 -19.56 24.74
C ASN A 140 8.62 -19.74 25.38
N ALA A 141 7.95 -20.89 25.21
CA ALA A 141 6.59 -21.08 25.71
C ALA A 141 6.47 -21.00 27.25
N SER A 142 7.60 -21.05 27.98
CA SER A 142 7.66 -21.05 29.45
C SER A 142 8.13 -19.72 30.07
N PHE A 143 8.08 -18.61 29.32
CA PHE A 143 8.52 -17.31 29.82
C PHE A 143 7.72 -16.82 31.04
N ASN A 144 8.35 -16.02 31.90
CA ASN A 144 7.67 -15.39 33.03
C ASN A 144 7.04 -14.06 32.58
N LEU A 145 5.70 -13.99 32.60
CA LEU A 145 4.94 -12.83 32.12
C LEU A 145 5.23 -11.53 32.91
N GLU A 146 5.43 -11.62 34.22
CA GLU A 146 5.75 -10.45 35.06
C GLU A 146 7.13 -9.90 34.72
N LEU A 147 8.11 -10.78 34.54
CA LEU A 147 9.46 -10.41 34.10
C LEU A 147 9.44 -9.78 32.70
N VAL A 148 8.71 -10.36 31.76
CA VAL A 148 8.51 -9.80 30.41
C VAL A 148 7.92 -8.39 30.50
N ASN A 149 6.84 -8.20 31.26
CA ASN A 149 6.22 -6.88 31.42
C ASN A 149 7.20 -5.84 31.96
N ASN A 150 7.96 -6.19 32.99
CA ASN A 150 8.97 -5.29 33.57
C ASN A 150 10.07 -4.95 32.55
N GLN A 151 10.55 -5.93 31.79
CA GLN A 151 11.59 -5.69 30.79
C GLN A 151 11.08 -4.92 29.57
N VAL A 152 9.81 -5.08 29.18
CA VAL A 152 9.17 -4.22 28.17
C VAL A 152 9.15 -2.77 28.64
N GLU A 153 8.85 -2.50 29.91
CA GLU A 153 8.89 -1.14 30.46
C GLU A 153 10.31 -0.56 30.48
N GLU A 154 11.31 -1.35 30.85
CA GLU A 154 12.72 -0.91 30.80
C GLU A 154 13.19 -0.64 29.36
N PHE A 155 12.78 -1.47 28.41
CA PHE A 155 13.06 -1.25 26.98
C PHE A 155 12.48 0.08 26.48
N LEU A 156 11.20 0.36 26.80
CA LEU A 156 10.52 1.57 26.36
C LEU A 156 11.14 2.84 26.99
N LYS A 157 11.78 2.74 28.16
CA LYS A 157 12.54 3.84 28.76
C LYS A 157 13.89 4.10 28.07
N GLU A 158 14.50 3.07 27.46
CA GLU A 158 15.84 3.14 26.86
C GLU A 158 15.81 3.65 25.41
N ILE A 159 14.67 3.55 24.73
CA ILE A 159 14.51 4.06 23.36
C ILE A 159 14.11 5.55 23.34
N PRO A 160 14.50 6.32 22.30
CA PRO A 160 14.07 7.72 22.20
C PRO A 160 12.54 7.78 22.14
N ASN A 161 11.91 8.41 23.13
CA ASN A 161 10.53 8.84 23.01
C ASN A 161 10.46 9.77 21.78
N GLY A 162 9.70 9.40 20.76
CA GLY A 162 9.28 10.40 19.78
C GLY A 162 8.51 11.46 20.54
N GLU A 163 9.07 12.66 20.71
CA GLU A 163 8.33 13.77 21.30
C GLU A 163 7.09 14.05 20.44
N PRO A 164 5.90 14.13 21.04
CA PRO A 164 4.70 14.59 20.35
C PRO A 164 4.88 16.08 20.07
N THR A 165 4.86 16.48 18.80
CA THR A 165 4.71 17.89 18.43
C THR A 165 3.32 18.36 18.84
N GLU A 166 3.24 19.19 19.88
CA GLU A 166 2.00 19.86 20.29
C GLU A 166 1.65 21.07 19.41
N SER A 167 0.33 21.23 19.22
CA SER A 167 -0.45 22.29 18.56
C SER A 167 -0.60 22.08 17.04
N GLU A 168 -1.71 21.56 16.53
CA GLU A 168 -3.07 22.02 16.83
C GLU A 168 -3.98 20.99 17.54
N SER A 169 -4.92 21.54 18.31
CA SER A 169 -5.89 20.86 19.15
C SER A 169 -6.89 19.97 18.39
N GLN A 170 -7.18 18.81 19.01
CA GLN A 170 -8.28 17.84 18.75
C GLN A 170 -8.12 16.96 17.50
N ASP A 171 -7.49 15.80 17.67
CA ASP A 171 -8.20 14.51 17.81
C ASP A 171 -7.16 13.39 18.01
N GLU A 172 -7.27 12.64 19.11
CA GLU A 172 -6.57 11.36 19.26
C GLU A 172 -6.95 10.47 18.06
N PRO A 173 -6.03 9.70 17.45
CA PRO A 173 -6.48 8.58 16.66
C PRO A 173 -7.03 7.55 17.65
N GLU A 174 -8.34 7.65 17.90
CA GLU A 174 -9.18 6.54 18.33
C GLU A 174 -8.65 5.29 17.63
N GLU A 175 -8.51 4.21 18.38
CA GLU A 175 -8.49 2.86 17.82
C GLU A 175 -9.64 2.81 16.82
N VAL A 176 -9.35 2.96 15.51
CA VAL A 176 -10.39 3.17 14.51
C VAL A 176 -11.14 1.85 14.47
N SER A 177 -12.27 1.80 15.17
CA SER A 177 -13.09 0.60 15.19
C SER A 177 -13.31 0.19 13.74
N GLU A 178 -13.31 -1.11 13.44
CA GLU A 178 -13.56 -1.60 12.08
C GLU A 178 -14.85 -0.99 11.50
N TRP A 179 -15.81 -0.64 12.38
CA TRP A 179 -16.98 0.13 12.05
C TRP A 179 -16.69 1.57 11.62
N ASN A 180 -15.88 2.32 12.38
CA ASN A 180 -15.48 3.69 12.02
C ASN A 180 -14.72 3.69 10.68
N ALA A 181 -13.76 2.77 10.50
CA ALA A 181 -13.09 2.60 9.21
C ALA A 181 -14.11 2.35 8.10
N CYS A 182 -14.89 1.26 8.19
CA CYS A 182 -15.88 0.88 7.19
C CYS A 182 -16.90 1.98 6.89
N PHE A 183 -17.60 2.49 7.90
CA PHE A 183 -18.74 3.37 7.70
C PHE A 183 -18.34 4.84 7.71
N GLN A 184 -17.70 5.34 8.77
CA GLN A 184 -17.42 6.78 8.92
C GLN A 184 -16.35 7.27 7.95
N LYS A 185 -15.33 6.45 7.66
CA LYS A 185 -14.22 6.86 6.80
C LYS A 185 -14.40 6.46 5.33
N HIS A 186 -15.24 5.48 5.01
CA HIS A 186 -15.42 5.03 3.62
C HIS A 186 -16.86 5.13 3.12
N LEU A 187 -17.77 4.28 3.61
CA LEU A 187 -19.10 4.15 3.00
C LEU A 187 -19.93 5.44 3.10
N ILE A 188 -19.96 6.10 4.27
CA ILE A 188 -20.74 7.34 4.46
C ILE A 188 -20.16 8.51 3.64
N PRO A 189 -18.84 8.78 3.64
CA PRO A 189 -18.27 9.79 2.75
C PRO A 189 -18.52 9.54 1.26
N PHE A 190 -18.41 8.28 0.80
CA PHE A 190 -18.67 7.91 -0.59
C PHE A 190 -20.15 8.12 -0.96
N ASP A 191 -21.08 7.65 -0.11
CA ASP A 191 -22.52 7.88 -0.22
C ASP A 191 -22.84 9.37 -0.29
N ASN A 192 -22.23 10.19 0.57
CA ASN A 192 -22.41 11.64 0.59
C ASN A 192 -22.00 12.29 -0.74
N ILE A 193 -20.88 11.85 -1.35
CA ILE A 193 -20.45 12.34 -2.67
C ILE A 193 -21.52 12.02 -3.71
N ILE A 194 -22.00 10.78 -3.76
CA ILE A 194 -23.03 10.34 -4.71
C ILE A 194 -24.32 11.12 -4.48
N ARG A 195 -24.85 11.16 -3.25
CA ARG A 195 -26.12 11.83 -2.93
C ARG A 195 -26.05 13.33 -3.22
N LYS A 196 -24.93 14.00 -2.94
CA LYS A 196 -24.70 15.41 -3.23
C LYS A 196 -24.58 15.69 -4.73
N ALA A 197 -24.06 14.74 -5.50
CA ALA A 197 -23.95 14.86 -6.96
C ALA A 197 -25.30 14.64 -7.65
N ILE A 198 -26.10 13.67 -7.20
CA ILE A 198 -27.36 13.27 -7.82
C ILE A 198 -28.55 13.23 -6.84
N PRO A 199 -28.92 14.38 -6.23
CA PRO A 199 -29.95 14.41 -5.18
C PRO A 199 -31.34 14.02 -5.70
N ALA A 200 -31.66 14.34 -6.95
CA ALA A 200 -32.97 14.08 -7.57
C ALA A 200 -33.18 12.61 -8.02
N HIS A 201 -32.12 11.81 -8.09
CA HIS A 201 -32.21 10.41 -8.52
C HIS A 201 -32.71 9.52 -7.37
N ASN A 202 -33.53 8.52 -7.69
CA ASN A 202 -33.97 7.51 -6.73
C ASN A 202 -32.86 6.50 -6.43
N ASP A 203 -33.12 5.55 -5.54
CA ASP A 203 -32.25 4.39 -5.34
C ASP A 203 -32.10 3.58 -6.64
N GLY A 204 -30.88 3.19 -6.99
CA GLY A 204 -30.60 2.39 -8.18
C GLY A 204 -29.29 2.77 -8.88
N VAL A 205 -29.10 2.17 -10.06
CA VAL A 205 -27.97 2.41 -10.97
C VAL A 205 -28.41 3.38 -12.05
N HIS A 206 -27.69 4.49 -12.19
CA HIS A 206 -28.03 5.59 -13.10
C HIS A 206 -26.86 5.94 -14.00
N GLN A 207 -27.14 6.15 -15.28
CA GLN A 207 -26.18 6.79 -16.17
C GLN A 207 -26.17 8.29 -15.91
N ILE A 208 -24.98 8.86 -15.76
CA ILE A 208 -24.81 10.30 -15.53
C ILE A 208 -24.43 10.95 -16.85
N GLU A 209 -25.40 11.54 -17.54
CA GLU A 209 -25.15 12.19 -18.84
C GLU A 209 -24.50 13.59 -18.72
N ASP A 210 -24.77 14.30 -17.63
CA ASP A 210 -24.25 15.66 -17.42
C ASP A 210 -22.76 15.65 -17.04
N ARG A 211 -21.91 16.09 -17.98
CA ARG A 211 -20.45 16.21 -17.80
C ARG A 211 -20.04 17.05 -16.59
N LYS A 212 -20.83 18.07 -16.20
CA LYS A 212 -20.55 18.88 -15.01
C LYS A 212 -20.76 18.05 -13.74
N VAL A 213 -21.77 17.18 -13.72
CA VAL A 213 -22.02 16.27 -12.60
C VAL A 213 -20.92 15.21 -12.54
N GLN A 214 -20.54 14.61 -13.68
CA GLN A 214 -19.41 13.66 -13.75
C GLN A 214 -18.11 14.29 -13.20
N THR A 215 -17.77 15.49 -13.66
CA THR A 215 -16.57 16.24 -13.21
C THR A 215 -16.64 16.54 -11.72
N LYS A 216 -17.81 16.92 -11.21
CA LYS A 216 -18.03 17.20 -9.79
C LYS A 216 -17.81 15.96 -8.93
N ILE A 217 -18.30 14.79 -9.36
CA ILE A 217 -18.10 13.52 -8.64
C ILE A 217 -16.61 13.21 -8.49
N LEU A 218 -15.86 13.25 -9.60
CA LEU A 218 -14.43 12.94 -9.58
C LEU A 218 -13.61 13.97 -8.80
N LYS A 219 -14.02 15.24 -8.84
CA LYS A 219 -13.40 16.28 -8.03
C LYS A 219 -13.66 16.08 -6.54
N ASP A 220 -14.92 15.86 -6.15
CA ASP A 220 -15.29 15.58 -4.76
C ASP A 220 -14.57 14.29 -4.26
N LEU A 221 -14.36 13.29 -5.12
CA LEU A 221 -13.51 12.13 -4.82
C LEU A 221 -12.03 12.52 -4.63
N SER A 222 -11.47 13.33 -5.54
CA SER A 222 -10.06 13.74 -5.51
C SER A 222 -9.68 14.50 -4.23
N GLU A 223 -10.66 15.18 -3.63
CA GLU A 223 -10.51 15.97 -2.40
C GLU A 223 -10.85 15.16 -1.13
N SER A 224 -11.19 13.87 -1.27
CA SER A 224 -11.61 13.04 -0.14
C SER A 224 -10.44 12.38 0.59
N ASP A 225 -10.52 12.32 1.93
CA ASP A 225 -9.50 11.68 2.78
C ASP A 225 -9.34 10.18 2.51
N PHE A 226 -10.36 9.55 1.92
CA PHE A 226 -10.37 8.12 1.63
C PHE A 226 -9.87 7.78 0.22
N LEU A 227 -9.49 8.75 -0.62
CA LEU A 227 -9.09 8.51 -2.01
C LEU A 227 -8.02 7.42 -2.15
N ARG A 228 -7.02 7.41 -1.25
CA ARG A 228 -5.92 6.44 -1.25
C ARG A 228 -6.35 4.99 -0.95
N THR A 229 -7.55 4.81 -0.44
CA THR A 229 -8.15 3.49 -0.16
C THR A 229 -9.16 3.06 -1.23
N LEU A 230 -9.40 3.95 -2.19
CA LEU A 230 -10.25 3.65 -3.33
C LEU A 230 -9.42 2.86 -4.33
N TRP A 231 -10.02 1.81 -4.86
CA TRP A 231 -9.50 1.00 -5.93
C TRP A 231 -10.15 1.43 -7.23
N TYR A 232 -9.36 1.41 -8.31
CA TYR A 232 -9.92 1.29 -9.63
C TYR A 232 -9.71 -0.14 -10.14
N LYS A 233 -10.78 -0.79 -10.60
CA LYS A 233 -10.76 -2.19 -11.08
C LYS A 233 -11.19 -2.23 -12.54
N GLN A 234 -10.38 -2.87 -13.38
CA GLN A 234 -10.58 -3.02 -14.83
C GLN A 234 -10.17 -4.44 -15.28
N ALA A 235 -10.37 -4.79 -16.56
CA ALA A 235 -10.07 -6.13 -17.09
C ALA A 235 -8.63 -6.61 -16.80
N GLU A 236 -7.67 -5.68 -16.77
CA GLU A 236 -6.25 -5.99 -16.56
C GLU A 236 -5.81 -6.09 -15.10
N GLY A 237 -6.73 -5.84 -14.15
CA GLY A 237 -6.47 -5.94 -12.72
C GLY A 237 -7.03 -4.78 -11.90
N ASP A 238 -6.54 -4.68 -10.67
CA ASP A 238 -6.92 -3.63 -9.74
C ASP A 238 -5.71 -2.88 -9.17
N PHE A 239 -5.92 -1.59 -8.97
CA PHE A 239 -4.87 -0.68 -8.51
C PHE A 239 -5.49 0.39 -7.61
N TYR A 240 -4.67 0.97 -6.75
CA TYR A 240 -5.12 2.09 -5.95
C TYR A 240 -5.28 3.34 -6.79
N VAL A 241 -6.33 4.10 -6.49
CA VAL A 241 -6.61 5.36 -7.18
C VAL A 241 -5.58 6.40 -6.80
N GLU A 242 -5.19 6.52 -5.52
CA GLU A 242 -4.15 7.38 -4.89
C GLU A 242 -4.15 8.89 -5.17
N ARG A 243 -4.49 9.27 -6.40
CA ARG A 243 -4.44 10.58 -7.01
C ARG A 243 -5.50 10.65 -8.12
N LEU A 244 -6.27 11.73 -8.13
CA LEU A 244 -7.16 12.10 -9.24
C LEU A 244 -6.89 13.57 -9.59
N ARG A 245 -6.38 13.85 -10.79
CA ARG A 245 -6.08 15.22 -11.23
C ARG A 245 -6.63 15.47 -12.63
N GLN A 246 -7.49 16.47 -12.76
CA GLN A 246 -7.97 16.90 -14.07
C GLN A 246 -6.90 17.74 -14.80
N LEU A 247 -6.70 17.44 -16.08
CA LEU A 247 -5.84 18.19 -16.99
C LEU A 247 -6.60 19.30 -17.71
N PRO A 248 -5.89 20.31 -18.27
CA PRO A 248 -6.50 21.33 -19.12
C PRO A 248 -7.25 20.77 -20.34
N SER A 249 -6.87 19.58 -20.82
CA SER A 249 -7.57 18.87 -21.90
C SER A 249 -8.95 18.36 -21.48
N GLY A 250 -9.25 18.30 -20.19
CA GLY A 250 -10.43 17.67 -19.61
C GLY A 250 -10.23 16.20 -19.23
N ASN A 251 -9.13 15.58 -19.67
CA ASN A 251 -8.74 14.22 -19.26
C ASN A 251 -8.35 14.18 -17.78
N TRP A 252 -8.37 13.00 -17.19
CA TRP A 252 -8.03 12.78 -15.80
C TRP A 252 -6.75 11.96 -15.69
N LEU A 253 -5.90 12.32 -14.72
CA LEU A 253 -4.82 11.46 -14.26
C LEU A 253 -5.29 10.66 -13.06
N VAL A 254 -5.07 9.35 -13.12
CA VAL A 254 -5.40 8.38 -12.08
C VAL A 254 -4.12 7.69 -11.61
N SER A 255 -4.04 7.40 -10.31
CA SER A 255 -2.87 6.78 -9.63
C SER A 255 -1.62 7.65 -9.61
N GLU A 256 -0.65 7.25 -8.79
CA GLU A 256 0.68 7.86 -8.78
C GLU A 256 1.46 7.63 -10.08
N PHE A 257 1.06 6.65 -10.90
CA PHE A 257 1.61 6.43 -12.24
C PHE A 257 1.05 7.40 -13.30
N ASN A 258 0.08 8.26 -12.92
CA ASN A 258 -0.55 9.24 -13.81
C ASN A 258 -1.10 8.62 -15.11
N TRP A 259 -1.94 7.59 -14.98
CA TRP A 259 -2.74 7.07 -16.09
C TRP A 259 -3.71 8.14 -16.57
N GLU A 260 -3.53 8.59 -17.80
CA GLU A 260 -4.40 9.57 -18.43
C GLU A 260 -5.59 8.87 -19.07
N ILE A 261 -6.79 9.18 -18.58
CA ILE A 261 -8.05 8.63 -19.08
C ILE A 261 -8.96 9.75 -19.58
N ASN A 262 -9.70 9.47 -20.66
CA ASN A 262 -10.81 10.29 -21.10
C ASN A 262 -12.12 9.58 -20.77
N ILE A 263 -12.91 10.16 -19.88
CA ILE A 263 -14.16 9.55 -19.43
C ILE A 263 -15.28 9.91 -20.40
N SER A 264 -15.75 8.93 -21.16
CA SER A 264 -16.83 9.09 -22.13
C SER A 264 -18.20 8.66 -21.61
N SER A 265 -18.23 7.77 -20.61
CA SER A 265 -19.45 7.34 -19.95
C SER A 265 -19.23 7.18 -18.44
N MET A 266 -20.29 7.41 -17.66
CA MET A 266 -20.28 7.25 -16.21
C MET A 266 -21.62 6.69 -15.73
N TRP A 267 -21.55 5.66 -14.92
CA TRP A 267 -22.66 5.04 -14.22
C TRP A 267 -22.41 5.08 -12.73
N VAL A 268 -23.43 5.42 -11.95
CA VAL A 268 -23.32 5.54 -10.49
C VAL A 268 -24.44 4.75 -9.84
N CYS A 269 -24.12 3.97 -8.82
CA CYS A 269 -25.12 3.35 -7.97
C CYS A 269 -25.33 4.19 -6.71
N LYS A 270 -26.54 4.72 -6.55
CA LYS A 270 -27.02 5.34 -5.31
C LYS A 270 -27.86 4.30 -4.59
N SER A 271 -27.49 3.92 -3.37
CA SER A 271 -28.21 2.88 -2.64
C SER A 271 -28.50 3.26 -1.20
N THR A 272 -29.66 2.87 -0.69
CA THR A 272 -29.97 2.88 0.74
C THR A 272 -29.08 1.92 1.52
N GLU A 273 -28.53 0.91 0.83
CA GLU A 273 -27.54 -0.01 1.34
C GLU A 273 -26.16 0.33 0.75
N MET A 274 -25.41 1.22 1.41
CA MET A 274 -24.18 1.84 0.89
C MET A 274 -23.15 0.85 0.29
N GLN A 275 -23.12 -0.40 0.73
CA GLN A 275 -22.18 -1.38 0.15
C GLN A 275 -22.49 -1.79 -1.30
N TYR A 276 -23.67 -1.44 -1.84
CA TYR A 276 -24.00 -1.60 -3.26
C TYR A 276 -23.45 -0.46 -4.13
N GLU A 277 -23.01 0.64 -3.52
CA GLU A 277 -22.61 1.83 -4.26
C GLU A 277 -21.29 1.62 -5.01
N PHE A 278 -21.18 2.32 -6.14
CA PHE A 278 -19.98 2.34 -6.98
C PHE A 278 -20.05 3.54 -7.92
N ILE A 279 -18.89 3.89 -8.50
CA ILE A 279 -18.80 4.73 -9.71
C ILE A 279 -18.12 3.88 -10.79
N LEU A 280 -18.78 3.66 -11.91
CA LEU A 280 -18.29 2.89 -13.05
C LEU A 280 -18.11 3.85 -14.21
N VAL A 281 -16.90 3.95 -14.75
CA VAL A 281 -16.62 4.84 -15.88
C VAL A 281 -16.17 4.04 -17.09
N HIS A 282 -16.38 4.58 -18.27
CA HIS A 282 -15.75 4.10 -19.48
C HIS A 282 -14.65 5.10 -19.88
N SER A 283 -13.42 4.60 -19.97
CA SER A 283 -12.30 5.33 -20.54
C SER A 283 -12.22 5.05 -22.03
N ASP A 284 -12.12 6.10 -22.85
CA ASP A 284 -11.83 5.95 -24.28
C ASP A 284 -10.36 5.59 -24.50
N ALA A 285 -10.11 4.87 -25.60
CA ALA A 285 -8.77 4.73 -26.17
C ALA A 285 -8.18 6.10 -26.50
N LEU A 286 -6.92 6.32 -26.12
CA LEU A 286 -6.20 7.54 -26.42
C LEU A 286 -5.04 7.27 -27.38
N PRO A 287 -4.68 8.23 -28.25
CA PRO A 287 -3.49 8.08 -29.09
C PRO A 287 -2.21 8.20 -28.25
N PRO A 288 -1.08 7.67 -28.77
CA PRO A 288 0.21 7.82 -28.12
C PRO A 288 0.60 9.30 -28.01
N ILE A 289 1.51 9.60 -27.09
CA ILE A 289 1.97 10.95 -26.78
C ILE A 289 3.20 11.24 -27.62
N LYS A 290 3.17 12.36 -28.33
CA LYS A 290 4.32 12.83 -29.10
C LYS A 290 5.45 13.26 -28.17
N ILE A 291 6.65 12.74 -28.41
CA ILE A 291 7.86 13.09 -27.69
C ILE A 291 8.45 14.37 -28.30
N ASN A 292 8.79 15.33 -27.44
CA ASN A 292 9.30 16.65 -27.80
C ASN A 292 10.82 16.79 -27.58
N SER A 293 11.49 15.82 -26.97
CA SER A 293 12.94 15.73 -26.95
C SER A 293 13.50 15.47 -28.36
N ASP A 294 14.81 15.61 -28.50
CA ASP A 294 15.52 15.42 -29.77
C ASP A 294 15.42 13.98 -30.30
N ILE A 295 15.07 13.00 -29.44
CA ILE A 295 14.77 11.63 -29.87
C ILE A 295 13.53 11.60 -30.77
N GLY A 296 12.52 12.45 -30.49
CA GLY A 296 11.24 12.47 -31.18
C GLY A 296 10.47 11.15 -31.08
N GLY A 297 9.48 10.98 -31.96
CA GLY A 297 8.61 9.80 -31.96
C GLY A 297 7.36 9.97 -31.10
N GLU A 298 6.69 8.85 -30.83
CA GLU A 298 5.42 8.78 -30.11
C GLU A 298 5.42 7.52 -29.25
N ASP A 299 4.95 7.60 -28.01
CA ASP A 299 4.86 6.46 -27.09
C ASP A 299 3.64 6.59 -26.17
N TYR A 300 3.11 5.46 -25.69
CA TYR A 300 2.03 5.40 -24.71
C TYR A 300 2.52 5.64 -23.29
N ASN A 301 3.81 5.42 -23.03
CA ASN A 301 4.46 5.73 -21.77
C ASN A 301 5.58 6.76 -22.00
N VAL A 302 5.51 7.90 -21.32
CA VAL A 302 6.45 9.01 -21.48
C VAL A 302 6.73 9.69 -20.14
N GLY A 303 7.81 10.47 -20.09
CA GLY A 303 8.02 11.47 -19.05
C GLY A 303 7.50 12.83 -19.46
N VAL A 304 6.88 13.55 -18.53
CA VAL A 304 6.44 14.94 -18.73
C VAL A 304 7.15 15.83 -17.71
N LEU A 305 7.92 16.78 -18.21
CA LEU A 305 8.61 17.77 -17.39
C LEU A 305 7.64 18.86 -16.89
N THR A 306 8.05 19.62 -15.88
CA THR A 306 7.22 20.67 -15.27
C THR A 306 6.79 21.75 -16.26
N ASP A 307 7.59 22.02 -17.29
CA ASP A 307 7.29 22.98 -18.35
C ASP A 307 6.37 22.42 -19.47
N GLY A 308 5.99 21.14 -19.36
CA GLY A 308 5.17 20.42 -20.34
C GLY A 308 5.96 19.71 -21.43
N THR A 309 7.29 19.77 -21.43
CA THR A 309 8.11 19.04 -22.40
C THR A 309 7.97 17.53 -22.19
N VAL A 310 7.70 16.81 -23.26
CA VAL A 310 7.57 15.34 -23.24
C VAL A 310 8.89 14.70 -23.65
N VAL A 311 9.39 13.79 -22.81
CA VAL A 311 10.58 12.96 -23.05
C VAL A 311 10.16 11.50 -23.15
N SER A 312 10.96 10.67 -23.85
CA SER A 312 10.68 9.24 -23.92
C SER A 312 10.74 8.56 -22.55
N GLU A 313 10.10 7.41 -22.38
CA GLU A 313 10.20 6.63 -21.15
C GLU A 313 11.65 6.23 -20.82
N ASN A 314 12.45 5.92 -21.83
CA ASN A 314 13.86 5.61 -21.63
C ASN A 314 14.64 6.81 -21.06
N GLU A 315 14.42 8.02 -21.59
CA GLU A 315 15.00 9.26 -21.05
C GLU A 315 14.52 9.54 -19.61
N ARG A 316 13.24 9.29 -19.31
CA ARG A 316 12.72 9.42 -17.95
C ARG A 316 13.39 8.45 -16.98
N LEU A 317 13.52 7.17 -17.37
CA LEU A 317 14.05 6.11 -16.51
C LEU A 317 15.56 6.22 -16.31
N ASN A 318 16.30 6.68 -17.31
CA ASN A 318 17.75 6.82 -17.21
C ASN A 318 18.20 8.14 -16.57
N GLY A 319 17.28 9.11 -16.39
CA GLY A 319 17.52 10.39 -15.72
C GLY A 319 18.02 11.51 -16.63
N TYR A 320 18.19 11.28 -17.94
CA TYR A 320 18.75 12.26 -18.86
C TYR A 320 18.00 12.31 -20.20
N ALA A 321 17.78 13.52 -20.71
CA ALA A 321 17.16 13.76 -22.02
C ALA A 321 18.03 14.68 -22.88
N ILE A 322 17.93 14.57 -24.20
CA ILE A 322 18.55 15.53 -25.12
C ILE A 322 17.48 16.47 -25.64
N ILE A 323 17.62 17.76 -25.36
CA ILE A 323 16.64 18.79 -25.75
C ILE A 323 17.40 19.96 -26.37
N ASN A 324 17.07 20.28 -27.62
CA ASN A 324 17.73 21.34 -28.40
C ASN A 324 19.26 21.15 -28.50
N GLY A 325 19.72 19.90 -28.59
CA GLY A 325 21.14 19.52 -28.68
C GLY A 325 21.90 19.48 -27.36
N GLU A 326 21.24 19.79 -26.23
CA GLU A 326 21.86 19.77 -24.89
C GLU A 326 21.35 18.58 -24.08
N THR A 327 22.26 17.90 -23.38
CA THR A 327 21.88 16.86 -22.41
C THR A 327 21.52 17.51 -21.08
N ILE A 328 20.31 17.25 -20.59
CA ILE A 328 19.81 17.75 -19.32
C ILE A 328 19.53 16.60 -18.34
N ASP A 329 19.58 16.87 -17.04
CA ASP A 329 19.07 15.97 -15.99
C ASP A 329 17.57 16.21 -15.81
N VAL A 330 16.73 15.22 -16.12
CA VAL A 330 15.27 15.41 -16.09
C VAL A 330 14.71 15.57 -14.67
N HIS A 331 15.43 15.14 -13.64
CA HIS A 331 15.01 15.30 -12.25
C HIS A 331 15.12 16.75 -11.78
N GLU A 332 16.11 17.50 -12.28
CA GLU A 332 16.24 18.95 -12.00
C GLU A 332 15.08 19.77 -12.60
N HIS A 333 14.41 19.22 -13.61
CA HIS A 333 13.27 19.84 -14.30
C HIS A 333 11.90 19.31 -13.84
N GLY A 334 11.88 18.43 -12.83
CA GLY A 334 10.67 17.79 -12.30
C GLY A 334 9.97 16.94 -13.35
N VAL A 335 10.27 15.65 -13.39
CA VAL A 335 9.68 14.70 -14.34
C VAL A 335 8.63 13.82 -13.65
N GLU A 336 7.43 13.77 -14.21
CA GLU A 336 6.38 12.81 -13.82
C GLU A 336 6.13 11.81 -14.95
N PRO A 337 5.81 10.53 -14.66
CA PRO A 337 5.34 9.62 -15.69
C PRO A 337 3.99 10.10 -16.24
N ARG A 338 3.69 9.69 -17.46
CA ARG A 338 2.38 9.82 -18.09
C ARG A 338 2.12 8.58 -18.93
N VAL A 339 1.04 7.87 -18.63
CA VAL A 339 0.66 6.65 -19.33
C VAL A 339 -0.69 6.84 -20.01
N ARG A 340 -0.85 6.33 -21.23
CA ARG A 340 -2.12 6.22 -21.95
C ARG A 340 -2.34 4.80 -22.39
N ASP A 341 -3.60 4.45 -22.60
CA ASP A 341 -3.96 3.17 -23.21
C ASP A 341 -4.51 3.35 -24.62
N SER A 342 -4.18 2.38 -25.47
CA SER A 342 -4.70 2.25 -26.83
C SER A 342 -6.07 1.58 -26.87
N GLU A 343 -6.49 0.95 -25.77
CA GLU A 343 -7.76 0.26 -25.63
C GLU A 343 -8.71 1.02 -24.69
N PRO A 344 -10.03 0.97 -24.95
CA PRO A 344 -11.02 1.50 -24.03
C PRO A 344 -11.30 0.50 -22.90
N HIS A 345 -11.63 1.01 -21.71
CA HIS A 345 -11.88 0.17 -20.53
C HIS A 345 -13.05 0.66 -19.69
N TRP A 346 -13.84 -0.29 -19.18
CA TRP A 346 -14.75 -0.10 -18.06
C TRP A 346 -14.00 -0.24 -16.74
N ILE A 347 -14.18 0.76 -15.87
CA ILE A 347 -13.38 0.92 -14.66
C ILE A 347 -14.31 1.22 -13.47
N PHE A 348 -14.29 0.35 -12.46
CA PHE A 348 -14.97 0.60 -11.18
C PHE A 348 -14.08 1.41 -10.24
N PHE A 349 -14.58 2.52 -9.72
CA PHE A 349 -14.06 3.25 -8.57
C PHE A 349 -14.84 2.85 -7.31
N VAL A 350 -14.22 2.05 -6.44
CA VAL A 350 -14.84 1.42 -5.27
C VAL A 350 -13.82 1.19 -4.16
N SER A 351 -14.25 1.13 -2.90
CA SER A 351 -13.42 0.67 -1.77
C SER A 351 -13.70 -0.80 -1.44
N ASP A 352 -12.83 -1.45 -0.67
CA ASP A 352 -13.03 -2.86 -0.26
C ASP A 352 -14.26 -3.10 0.61
N TYR A 353 -14.88 -2.05 1.15
CA TYR A 353 -16.16 -2.15 1.83
C TYR A 353 -17.35 -2.20 0.87
N HIS A 354 -17.20 -1.81 -0.39
CA HIS A 354 -18.24 -2.00 -1.39
C HIS A 354 -18.21 -3.44 -1.93
N LYS A 355 -19.35 -3.97 -2.35
CA LYS A 355 -19.45 -5.32 -2.92
C LYS A 355 -18.49 -5.51 -4.10
N ALA A 356 -18.49 -4.59 -5.06
CA ALA A 356 -17.59 -4.66 -6.22
C ALA A 356 -16.12 -4.45 -5.83
N GLY A 357 -15.83 -3.81 -4.69
CA GLY A 357 -14.47 -3.71 -4.16
C GLY A 357 -14.00 -5.01 -3.51
N PHE A 358 -14.82 -5.58 -2.62
CA PHE A 358 -14.51 -6.79 -1.87
C PHE A 358 -14.38 -8.05 -2.75
N ASN A 359 -15.13 -8.11 -3.85
CA ASN A 359 -15.13 -9.24 -4.79
C ASN A 359 -14.35 -8.82 -6.04
N ALA A 360 -13.04 -8.64 -5.87
CA ALA A 360 -12.17 -8.05 -6.89
C ALA A 360 -12.14 -8.87 -8.19
N ASP A 361 -11.96 -10.19 -8.07
CA ASP A 361 -11.90 -11.10 -9.23
C ASP A 361 -13.20 -11.03 -10.06
N GLU A 362 -14.36 -11.03 -9.40
CA GLU A 362 -15.64 -10.92 -10.07
C GLU A 362 -15.87 -9.54 -10.71
N ALA A 363 -15.37 -8.47 -10.09
CA ALA A 363 -15.45 -7.12 -10.67
C ALA A 363 -14.55 -6.96 -11.89
N ILE A 364 -13.35 -7.53 -11.86
CA ILE A 364 -12.40 -7.55 -12.99
C ILE A 364 -13.00 -8.35 -14.16
N ASP A 365 -13.50 -9.56 -13.91
CA ASP A 365 -14.19 -10.39 -14.92
C ASP A 365 -15.43 -9.68 -15.49
N PHE A 366 -16.17 -8.94 -14.67
CA PHE A 366 -17.29 -8.14 -15.16
C PHE A 366 -16.83 -7.03 -16.10
N CYS A 367 -15.78 -6.28 -15.75
CA CYS A 367 -15.22 -5.26 -16.64
C CYS A 367 -14.71 -5.86 -17.96
N GLU A 368 -14.00 -6.99 -17.92
CA GLU A 368 -13.53 -7.70 -19.12
C GLU A 368 -14.71 -8.06 -20.05
N LYS A 369 -15.83 -8.54 -19.50
CA LYS A 369 -17.03 -8.83 -20.29
C LYS A 369 -17.71 -7.59 -20.86
N LEU A 370 -17.64 -6.44 -20.18
CA LEU A 370 -18.14 -5.18 -20.71
C LEU A 370 -17.24 -4.69 -21.86
N ASP A 371 -15.92 -4.75 -21.68
CA ASP A 371 -14.92 -4.34 -22.69
C ASP A 371 -15.06 -5.20 -23.97
N ASN A 372 -15.27 -6.51 -23.82
CA ASN A 372 -15.49 -7.44 -24.92
C ASN A 372 -16.90 -7.35 -25.54
N GLY A 373 -17.80 -6.54 -24.98
CA GLY A 373 -19.18 -6.41 -25.44
C GLY A 373 -20.05 -7.66 -25.21
N GLU A 374 -19.63 -8.56 -24.33
CA GLU A 374 -20.38 -9.76 -23.94
C GLU A 374 -21.58 -9.42 -23.05
N ILE A 375 -21.49 -8.32 -22.32
CA ILE A 375 -22.56 -7.78 -21.47
C ILE A 375 -22.87 -6.35 -21.91
N GLU A 376 -24.14 -6.08 -22.22
CA GLU A 376 -24.60 -4.72 -22.47
C GLU A 376 -24.61 -3.90 -21.18
N VAL A 377 -24.05 -2.70 -21.23
CA VAL A 377 -23.98 -1.79 -20.08
C VAL A 377 -25.34 -1.12 -19.89
N ASN A 378 -26.10 -1.62 -18.92
CA ASN A 378 -27.36 -1.02 -18.50
C ASN A 378 -27.63 -1.29 -17.01
N SER A 379 -28.60 -0.57 -16.45
CA SER A 379 -28.95 -0.67 -15.02
C SER A 379 -29.33 -2.09 -14.59
N GLU A 380 -29.99 -2.86 -15.46
CA GLU A 380 -30.45 -4.22 -15.14
C GLU A 380 -29.27 -5.18 -14.99
N ASN A 381 -28.36 -5.20 -15.97
CA ASN A 381 -27.19 -6.07 -15.98
C ASN A 381 -26.23 -5.75 -14.83
N ILE A 382 -25.98 -4.45 -14.58
CA ILE A 382 -25.12 -4.02 -13.47
C ILE A 382 -25.74 -4.41 -12.12
N MET A 383 -27.06 -4.23 -11.94
CA MET A 383 -27.73 -4.65 -10.71
C MET A 383 -27.76 -6.17 -10.52
N LYS A 384 -27.89 -6.95 -11.60
CA LYS A 384 -27.77 -8.42 -11.54
C LYS A 384 -26.38 -8.83 -11.05
N PHE A 385 -25.34 -8.20 -11.59
CA PHE A 385 -23.96 -8.39 -11.14
C PHE A 385 -23.80 -8.06 -9.65
N LEU A 386 -24.16 -6.85 -9.19
CA LEU A 386 -24.04 -6.48 -7.77
C LEU A 386 -24.79 -7.42 -6.81
N ARG A 387 -25.91 -7.99 -7.25
CA ARG A 387 -26.69 -8.93 -6.45
C ARG A 387 -26.03 -10.30 -6.30
N SER A 388 -25.16 -10.72 -7.24
CA SER A 388 -24.42 -11.97 -7.12
C SER A 388 -23.25 -11.89 -6.14
N LEU A 389 -22.73 -10.67 -5.89
CA LEU A 389 -21.55 -10.44 -5.06
C LEU A 389 -21.81 -10.61 -3.55
N ARG A 390 -20.78 -11.06 -2.83
CA ARG A 390 -20.80 -11.17 -1.36
C ARG A 390 -20.59 -9.81 -0.69
N ASN A 391 -21.10 -9.65 0.52
CA ASN A 391 -20.80 -8.48 1.34
C ASN A 391 -19.45 -8.64 2.04
N HIS A 392 -18.75 -7.53 2.29
CA HIS A 392 -17.58 -7.52 3.17
C HIS A 392 -17.95 -8.01 4.59
N PRO A 393 -17.12 -8.82 5.27
CA PRO A 393 -17.42 -9.37 6.59
C PRO A 393 -17.78 -8.32 7.64
N THR A 394 -17.07 -7.18 7.66
CA THR A 394 -17.37 -6.06 8.57
C THR A 394 -18.78 -5.53 8.38
N ILE A 395 -19.29 -5.40 7.14
CA ILE A 395 -20.67 -4.93 6.93
C ILE A 395 -21.66 -5.94 7.49
N ILE A 396 -21.45 -7.23 7.24
CA ILE A 396 -22.33 -8.30 7.75
C ILE A 396 -22.35 -8.28 9.28
N ARG A 397 -21.20 -8.05 9.91
CA ARG A 397 -21.05 -8.01 11.37
C ARG A 397 -21.89 -6.90 12.03
N TRP A 398 -22.16 -5.81 11.32
CA TRP A 398 -22.83 -4.62 11.86
C TRP A 398 -24.23 -4.36 11.27
N ARG A 399 -24.77 -5.33 10.53
CA ARG A 399 -26.20 -5.40 10.18
C ARG A 399 -26.97 -6.07 11.31
#